data_AF-A0A0H2S2K8-F1
#
_entry.id   AF-A0A0H2S2K8-F1
#
_cell.length_a   1.000
_cell.length_b   1.000
_cell.length_c   1.000
_cell.angle_alpha   90.00
_cell.angle_beta   90.00
_cell.angle_gamma   90.00
#
_symmetry.space_group_name_H-M   'P 1'
#
loop_
_entity.id
_entity.type
_entity.pdbx_description
1 polymer ?
#
loop_
_entity_poly.entity_id
_entity_poly.type
_entity_poly.pdbx_seq_one_letter_code
_entity_poly.pdbx_strand_id
1 'polypeptide(L)'
;MRLPDDVLAEVFGHTCVSRLEIVSTYPPIISRDLPQCTLQLVCKAWRSVILSRPRLWSVICLGGVFEASTAAVFTHQARLLELWLSRSKSYPLEIVLFFVHAPEDGDEDVVMAEALVIGKILSVAGRWRSLSAQCHGRVMHQLGEVRPQISVLILRLDSVASESGIEYSILRESAL
;
A
#
# COMPACT_ATOMS: atom_id res chain seq x y z
N MET A 1 17.55 23.70 22.55
CA MET A 1 18.17 23.40 21.24
C MET A 1 17.09 22.83 20.33
N ARG A 2 16.79 23.46 19.20
CA ARG A 2 15.74 23.01 18.27
C ARG A 2 16.46 22.43 17.04
N LEU A 3 16.18 21.17 16.72
CA LEU A 3 16.70 20.55 15.50
C LEU A 3 16.16 21.32 14.28
N PRO A 4 17.01 21.63 13.29
CA PRO A 4 16.58 22.17 12.01
C PRO A 4 15.57 21.26 11.29
N ASP A 5 14.66 21.86 10.53
CA ASP A 5 13.55 21.14 9.86
C ASP A 5 14.04 20.17 8.78
N ASP A 6 15.19 20.43 8.15
CA ASP A 6 15.88 19.56 7.20
C ASP A 6 16.42 18.29 7.88
N VAL A 7 17.04 18.43 9.06
CA VAL A 7 17.50 17.28 9.85
C VAL A 7 16.32 16.42 10.29
N LEU A 8 15.22 17.03 10.74
CA LEU A 8 14.00 16.29 11.07
C LEU A 8 13.43 15.57 9.84
N ALA A 9 13.41 16.22 8.68
CA ALA A 9 12.93 15.61 7.44
C ALA A 9 13.75 14.38 7.04
N GLU A 10 15.07 14.43 7.23
CA GLU A 10 15.95 13.29 6.94
C GLU A 10 15.69 12.11 7.89
N VAL A 11 15.59 12.39 9.19
CA VAL A 11 15.21 11.38 10.21
C VAL A 11 13.85 10.76 9.87
N PHE A 12 12.88 11.58 9.47
CA PHE A 12 11.56 11.10 9.05
C PHE A 12 11.63 10.26 7.79
N GLY A 13 12.51 10.60 6.83
CA GLY A 13 12.78 9.81 5.64
C GLY A 13 13.25 8.39 5.96
N HIS A 14 14.18 8.25 6.89
CA HIS A 14 14.70 6.95 7.32
C HIS A 14 13.71 6.12 8.13
N THR A 15 12.79 6.76 8.84
CA THR A 15 11.81 6.07 9.71
C THR A 15 10.51 5.72 8.98
N CYS A 16 10.02 6.61 8.10
CA CYS A 16 8.73 6.46 7.42
C CYS A 16 8.84 5.72 6.09
N VAL A 17 9.98 5.78 5.42
CA VAL A 17 10.19 5.27 4.05
C VAL A 17 11.11 4.05 4.06
N SER A 18 11.02 3.21 5.10
CA SER A 18 11.66 1.89 5.07
C SER A 18 11.21 1.17 3.80
N ARG A 19 12.17 0.91 2.90
CA ARG A 19 11.92 0.34 1.57
C ARG A 19 11.01 -0.86 1.71
N LEU A 20 9.80 -0.75 1.16
CA LEU A 20 8.90 -1.89 1.04
C LEU A 20 9.48 -2.81 -0.03
N GLU A 21 10.39 -3.67 0.38
CA GLU A 21 10.71 -4.83 -0.43
C GLU A 21 9.64 -5.88 -0.16
N ILE A 22 9.02 -6.38 -1.24
CA ILE A 22 8.08 -7.52 -1.26
C ILE A 22 8.76 -8.81 -0.76
N VAL A 23 10.00 -8.72 -0.26
CA VAL A 23 10.75 -9.81 0.34
C VAL A 23 10.32 -10.03 1.79
N SER A 24 9.70 -9.04 2.45
CA SER A 24 9.10 -9.26 3.76
C SER A 24 7.80 -10.06 3.63
N THR A 25 7.71 -11.17 4.35
CA THR A 25 6.49 -11.99 4.51
C THR A 25 5.32 -11.16 5.06
N TYR A 26 5.61 -10.04 5.73
CA TYR A 26 4.61 -9.16 6.34
C TYR A 26 4.98 -7.70 6.07
N PRO A 27 4.50 -7.10 4.96
CA PRO A 27 4.71 -5.68 4.76
C PRO A 27 3.87 -4.87 5.77
N PRO A 28 4.35 -3.71 6.23
CA PRO A 28 3.62 -2.87 7.17
C PRO A 28 2.38 -2.24 6.49
N ILE A 29 1.24 -2.90 6.65
CA ILE A 29 -0.07 -2.43 6.19
C ILE A 29 -0.36 -1.06 6.80
N ILE A 30 -1.00 -0.19 6.01
CA ILE A 30 -1.41 1.13 6.44
C ILE A 30 -2.20 1.07 7.76
N SER A 31 -1.67 1.72 8.79
CA SER A 31 -2.27 1.73 10.13
C SER A 31 -1.97 3.06 10.85
N ARG A 32 -2.62 3.26 12.00
CA ARG A 32 -2.34 4.43 12.85
C ARG A 32 -1.03 4.31 13.63
N ASP A 33 -0.44 3.12 13.69
CA ASP A 33 0.79 2.85 14.43
C ASP A 33 2.04 3.12 13.58
N LEU A 34 1.86 3.37 12.28
CA LEU A 34 2.95 3.73 11.41
C LEU A 34 3.65 5.03 11.85
N PRO A 35 4.98 5.16 11.64
CA PRO A 35 5.76 6.32 12.05
C PRO A 35 5.17 7.66 11.58
N GLN A 36 4.58 7.69 10.38
CA GLN A 36 3.92 8.88 9.84
C GLN A 36 2.82 9.41 10.77
N CYS A 37 2.09 8.50 11.41
CA CYS A 37 0.98 8.83 12.29
C CYS A 37 1.42 9.19 13.70
N THR A 38 2.50 8.59 14.21
CA THR A 38 3.01 8.84 15.56
C THR A 38 3.88 10.09 15.61
N LEU A 39 4.74 10.33 14.61
CA LEU A 39 5.64 11.49 14.56
C LEU A 39 4.90 12.83 14.51
N GLN A 40 3.74 12.89 13.83
CA GLN A 40 2.88 14.09 13.79
C GLN A 40 2.21 14.44 15.14
N LEU A 41 2.29 13.56 16.15
CA LEU A 41 1.71 13.75 17.47
C LEU A 41 2.73 14.25 18.50
N VAL A 42 4.03 14.21 18.20
CA VAL A 42 5.10 14.60 19.14
C VAL A 42 5.03 16.08 19.51
N CYS A 43 5.07 16.97 18.51
CA CYS A 43 4.91 18.41 18.71
C CYS A 43 4.46 19.12 17.43
N LYS A 44 4.07 20.40 17.55
CA LYS A 44 3.62 21.22 16.40
C LYS A 44 4.69 21.34 15.30
N ALA A 45 5.96 21.44 15.66
CA ALA A 45 7.05 21.53 14.68
C ALA A 45 7.19 20.24 13.87
N TRP A 46 7.19 19.08 14.53
CA TRP A 46 7.28 17.77 13.85
C TRP A 46 6.07 17.52 12.95
N ARG A 47 4.88 17.87 13.44
CA ARG A 47 3.65 17.84 12.65
C ARG A 47 3.76 18.70 11.38
N SER A 48 4.30 19.91 11.49
CA SER A 48 4.49 20.79 10.33
C SER A 48 5.44 20.17 9.31
N VAL A 49 6.60 19.68 9.77
CA VAL A 49 7.60 19.05 8.89
C VAL A 49 7.01 17.85 8.17
N ILE A 50 6.38 16.91 8.87
CA ILE A 50 5.90 15.66 8.26
C ILE A 50 4.72 15.87 7.28
N LEU A 51 3.81 16.81 7.58
CA LEU A 51 2.70 17.14 6.69
C LEU A 51 3.14 17.94 5.46
N SER A 52 4.28 18.65 5.55
CA SER A 52 4.84 19.40 4.42
C SER A 52 5.57 18.55 3.39
N ARG A 53 5.75 17.24 3.65
CA ARG A 53 6.59 16.32 2.85
C ARG A 53 5.76 15.20 2.22
N PRO A 54 5.18 15.41 1.02
CA PRO A 54 4.32 14.42 0.36
C PRO A 54 4.95 13.03 0.16
N ARG A 55 6.27 12.98 -0.07
CA ARG A 55 7.04 11.74 -0.24
C ARG A 55 6.86 10.76 0.93
N LEU A 56 6.74 11.25 2.17
CA LEU A 56 6.60 10.40 3.36
C LEU A 56 5.26 9.63 3.41
N TRP A 57 4.29 10.07 2.60
CA TRP A 57 2.94 9.51 2.49
C TRP A 57 2.74 8.75 1.17
N SER A 58 3.79 8.63 0.36
CA SER A 58 3.69 8.10 -1.02
C SER A 58 3.83 6.58 -1.12
N VAL A 59 4.20 5.93 -0.02
CA VAL A 59 4.34 4.48 0.07
C VAL A 59 3.11 3.94 0.81
N ILE A 60 2.36 3.08 0.14
CA ILE A 60 1.05 2.59 0.59
C ILE A 60 1.06 1.06 0.52
N CYS A 61 0.82 0.41 1.66
CA CYS A 61 0.61 -1.03 1.72
C CYS A 61 -0.81 -1.34 2.18
N LEU A 62 -1.52 -2.19 1.45
CA LEU A 62 -2.92 -2.55 1.66
C LEU A 62 -3.10 -4.06 1.59
N GLY A 63 -4.21 -4.55 2.15
CA GLY A 63 -4.53 -5.98 2.16
C GLY A 63 -4.66 -6.57 3.56
N GLY A 64 -4.85 -7.88 3.65
CA GLY A 64 -5.02 -8.60 4.92
C GLY A 64 -3.96 -9.68 5.08
N VAL A 65 -3.37 -9.80 6.27
CA VAL A 65 -2.62 -11.00 6.63
C VAL A 65 -3.65 -12.04 7.10
N PHE A 66 -3.63 -13.23 6.47
CA PHE A 66 -4.31 -14.50 6.78
C PHE A 66 -5.49 -14.48 7.80
N GLU A 67 -6.62 -15.08 7.41
CA GLU A 67 -7.83 -15.38 8.21
C GLU A 67 -8.67 -14.19 8.73
N ALA A 68 -8.20 -12.94 8.64
CA ALA A 68 -8.90 -11.77 9.22
C ALA A 68 -9.38 -10.70 8.21
N SER A 69 -9.51 -11.03 6.94
CA SER A 69 -10.02 -10.11 5.90
C SER A 69 -11.52 -9.86 6.07
N THR A 70 -11.87 -8.93 6.95
CA THR A 70 -13.25 -8.51 7.20
C THR A 70 -13.59 -7.20 6.50
N ALA A 71 -14.88 -6.95 6.28
CA ALA A 71 -15.36 -5.69 5.70
C ALA A 71 -14.91 -4.47 6.52
N ALA A 72 -14.80 -4.63 7.85
CA ALA A 72 -14.31 -3.60 8.76
C ALA A 72 -12.83 -3.24 8.51
N VAL A 73 -11.98 -4.24 8.23
CA VAL A 73 -10.57 -4.02 7.89
C VAL A 73 -10.45 -3.22 6.60
N PHE A 74 -11.13 -3.63 5.53
CA PHE A 74 -11.08 -2.91 4.26
C PHE A 74 -11.69 -1.51 4.35
N THR A 75 -12.81 -1.35 5.08
CA THR A 75 -13.40 -0.03 5.35
C THR A 75 -12.42 0.88 6.10
N HIS A 76 -11.69 0.34 7.07
CA HIS A 76 -10.66 1.09 7.79
C HIS A 76 -9.51 1.50 6.86
N GLN A 77 -9.02 0.57 6.06
CA GLN A 77 -7.97 0.82 5.07
C GLN A 77 -8.39 1.86 4.05
N ALA A 78 -9.63 1.85 3.57
CA ALA A 78 -10.15 2.86 2.66
C ALA A 78 -10.09 4.28 3.25
N ARG A 79 -10.43 4.43 4.53
CA ARG A 79 -10.34 5.73 5.24
C ARG A 79 -8.89 6.18 5.41
N LEU A 80 -8.00 5.27 5.77
CA LEU A 80 -6.57 5.59 5.87
C LEU A 80 -5.97 5.89 4.49
N LEU A 81 -6.40 5.19 3.45
CA LEU A 81 -5.97 5.42 2.09
C LEU A 81 -6.33 6.85 1.65
N GLU A 82 -7.55 7.33 1.91
CA GLU A 82 -7.91 8.74 1.66
C GLU A 82 -6.96 9.71 2.35
N LEU A 83 -6.63 9.44 3.62
CA LEU A 83 -5.70 10.25 4.38
C LEU A 83 -4.30 10.26 3.75
N TRP A 84 -3.78 9.10 3.35
CA TRP A 84 -2.47 9.00 2.68
C TRP A 84 -2.46 9.67 1.31
N LEU A 85 -3.53 9.49 0.51
CA LEU A 85 -3.67 10.12 -0.80
C LEU A 85 -3.73 11.64 -0.69
N SER A 86 -4.48 12.18 0.29
CA SER A 86 -4.56 13.63 0.51
C SER A 86 -3.20 14.24 0.89
N ARG A 87 -2.39 13.51 1.67
CA ARG A 87 -1.08 13.97 2.16
C ARG A 87 0.04 13.77 1.14
N SER A 88 -0.04 12.74 0.30
CA SER A 88 0.90 12.50 -0.80
C SER A 88 0.67 13.44 -2.00
N LYS A 89 -0.44 14.19 -2.05
CA LYS A 89 -0.73 15.22 -3.07
C LYS A 89 -0.61 14.69 -4.50
N SER A 90 0.31 15.22 -5.31
CA SER A 90 0.61 14.73 -6.67
C SER A 90 1.89 13.88 -6.72
N TYR A 91 2.50 13.57 -5.57
CA TYR A 91 3.74 12.81 -5.52
C TYR A 91 3.50 11.39 -6.05
N PRO A 92 4.44 10.80 -6.83
CA PRO A 92 4.20 9.49 -7.41
C PRO A 92 4.19 8.40 -6.33
N LEU A 93 3.29 7.43 -6.46
CA LEU A 93 2.96 6.44 -5.45
C LEU A 93 3.72 5.12 -5.64
N GLU A 94 4.14 4.51 -4.54
CA GLU A 94 4.57 3.11 -4.48
C GLU A 94 3.49 2.33 -3.73
N ILE A 95 2.88 1.38 -4.41
CA ILE A 95 1.72 0.66 -3.89
C ILE A 95 2.07 -0.82 -3.77
N VAL A 96 1.78 -1.38 -2.60
CA VAL A 96 1.93 -2.80 -2.31
C VAL A 96 0.57 -3.36 -1.89
N LEU A 97 0.09 -4.36 -2.62
CA LEU A 97 -1.21 -5.00 -2.39
C LEU A 97 -1.00 -6.46 -1.95
N PHE A 98 -1.60 -6.86 -0.83
CA PHE A 98 -1.58 -8.22 -0.28
C PHE A 98 -3.02 -8.72 -0.06
N PHE A 99 -3.68 -9.16 -1.12
CA PHE A 99 -5.08 -9.64 -1.13
C PHE A 99 -5.11 -11.13 -1.49
N VAL A 100 -4.38 -11.96 -0.75
CA VAL A 100 -4.12 -13.36 -1.11
C VAL A 100 -5.37 -14.23 -1.06
N HIS A 101 -6.25 -13.99 -0.08
CA HIS A 101 -7.48 -14.75 0.08
C HIS A 101 -8.64 -14.02 -0.58
N ALA A 102 -9.30 -14.71 -1.52
CA ALA A 102 -10.61 -14.26 -1.94
C ALA A 102 -11.58 -14.38 -0.75
N PRO A 103 -12.47 -13.40 -0.53
CA PRO A 103 -13.57 -13.59 0.39
C PRO A 103 -14.37 -14.83 0.01
N GLU A 104 -14.84 -15.54 1.02
CA GLU A 104 -15.68 -16.72 0.85
C GLU A 104 -16.95 -16.35 0.07
N ASP A 105 -17.44 -17.31 -0.72
CA ASP A 105 -18.68 -17.15 -1.48
C ASP A 105 -19.84 -16.81 -0.51
N GLY A 106 -20.40 -15.60 -0.63
CA GLY A 106 -21.50 -15.10 0.19
C GLY A 106 -21.16 -13.93 1.11
N ASP A 107 -19.89 -13.55 1.28
CA ASP A 107 -19.51 -12.35 2.06
C ASP A 107 -19.53 -11.08 1.21
N GLU A 108 -20.73 -10.65 0.83
CA GLU A 108 -20.95 -9.47 -0.02
C GLU A 108 -20.35 -8.19 0.59
N ASP A 109 -20.39 -8.05 1.91
CA ASP A 109 -19.85 -6.89 2.61
C ASP A 109 -18.33 -6.80 2.48
N VAL A 110 -17.62 -7.93 2.59
CA VAL A 110 -16.16 -7.97 2.35
C VAL A 110 -15.84 -7.65 0.91
N VAL A 111 -16.57 -8.24 -0.05
CA VAL A 111 -16.38 -7.98 -1.48
C VAL A 111 -16.55 -6.50 -1.80
N MET A 112 -17.61 -5.87 -1.28
CA MET A 112 -17.88 -4.45 -1.51
C MET A 112 -16.83 -3.54 -0.86
N ALA A 113 -16.38 -3.86 0.36
CA ALA A 113 -15.35 -3.09 1.05
C ALA A 113 -13.98 -3.20 0.35
N GLU A 114 -13.61 -4.39 -0.11
CA GLU A 114 -12.42 -4.62 -0.93
C GLU A 114 -12.49 -3.82 -2.24
N ALA A 115 -13.60 -3.93 -2.98
CA ALA A 115 -13.81 -3.22 -4.23
C ALA A 115 -13.71 -1.70 -4.04
N LEU A 116 -14.14 -1.17 -2.89
CA LEU A 116 -13.98 0.24 -2.55
C LEU A 116 -12.51 0.65 -2.36
N VAL A 117 -11.69 -0.20 -1.74
CA VAL A 117 -10.24 0.02 -1.63
C VAL A 117 -9.59 -0.01 -3.01
N ILE A 118 -9.87 -1.04 -3.80
CA ILE A 118 -9.31 -1.19 -5.16
C ILE A 118 -9.74 -0.03 -6.05
N GLY A 119 -11.02 0.35 -6.06
CA GLY A 119 -11.52 1.47 -6.85
C GLY A 119 -10.80 2.79 -6.53
N LYS A 120 -10.50 3.06 -5.25
CA LYS A 120 -9.70 4.23 -4.86
C LYS A 120 -8.27 4.14 -5.38
N ILE A 121 -7.65 2.97 -5.32
CA ILE A 121 -6.30 2.75 -5.85
C ILE A 121 -6.28 3.01 -7.35
N LEU A 122 -7.22 2.42 -8.11
CA LEU A 122 -7.34 2.61 -9.55
C LEU A 122 -7.60 4.08 -9.92
N SER A 123 -8.38 4.81 -9.11
CA SER A 123 -8.68 6.24 -9.35
C SER A 123 -7.43 7.14 -9.37
N VAL A 124 -6.30 6.67 -8.82
CA VAL A 124 -5.02 7.39 -8.78
C VAL A 124 -3.94 6.71 -9.62
N ALA A 125 -4.31 5.84 -10.56
CA ALA A 125 -3.37 5.09 -11.40
C ALA A 125 -2.37 5.96 -12.17
N GLY A 126 -2.77 7.16 -12.59
CA GLY A 126 -1.86 8.10 -13.26
C GLY A 126 -0.71 8.62 -12.40
N ARG A 127 -0.72 8.34 -11.08
CA ARG A 127 0.35 8.72 -10.15
C ARG A 127 1.24 7.54 -9.77
N TRP A 128 0.94 6.32 -10.20
CA TRP A 128 1.69 5.15 -9.77
C TRP A 128 3.12 5.18 -10.36
N ARG A 129 4.13 5.13 -9.49
CA ARG A 129 5.53 4.91 -9.87
C ARG A 129 5.85 3.42 -9.90
N SER A 130 5.39 2.70 -8.89
CA SER A 130 5.46 1.24 -8.85
C SER A 130 4.21 0.64 -8.21
N LEU A 131 3.84 -0.55 -8.71
CA LEU A 131 2.82 -1.39 -8.13
C LEU A 131 3.39 -2.78 -7.93
N SER A 132 3.31 -3.27 -6.69
CA SER A 132 3.47 -4.67 -6.35
C SER A 132 2.14 -5.25 -5.91
N ALA A 133 1.76 -6.40 -6.44
CA ALA A 133 0.56 -7.10 -5.97
C ALA A 133 0.81 -8.59 -5.78
N GLN A 134 0.36 -9.10 -4.64
CA GLN A 134 0.12 -10.50 -4.34
C GLN A 134 -1.37 -10.61 -4.01
N CYS A 135 -2.18 -11.08 -4.95
CA CYS A 135 -3.63 -11.01 -4.84
C CYS A 135 -4.37 -12.12 -5.61
N HIS A 136 -5.59 -12.43 -5.19
CA HIS A 136 -6.48 -13.35 -5.90
C HIS A 136 -6.96 -12.79 -7.25
N GLY A 137 -7.47 -13.69 -8.10
CA GLY A 137 -7.77 -13.40 -9.52
C GLY A 137 -8.71 -12.22 -9.78
N ARG A 138 -9.72 -12.00 -8.92
CA ARG A 138 -10.64 -10.84 -9.04
C ARG A 138 -9.91 -9.49 -8.97
N VAL A 139 -9.06 -9.26 -7.96
CA VAL A 139 -8.27 -8.02 -7.84
C VAL A 139 -7.30 -7.91 -9.02
N MET A 140 -6.68 -9.02 -9.42
CA MET A 140 -5.77 -9.05 -10.57
C MET A 140 -6.48 -8.60 -11.86
N HIS A 141 -7.69 -9.10 -12.12
CA HIS A 141 -8.49 -8.70 -13.29
C HIS A 141 -8.76 -7.20 -13.29
N GLN A 142 -9.19 -6.63 -12.17
CA GLN A 142 -9.45 -5.19 -12.03
C GLN A 142 -8.19 -4.35 -12.26
N LEU A 143 -7.02 -4.81 -11.81
CA LEU A 143 -5.75 -4.13 -12.04
C LEU A 143 -5.36 -4.14 -13.53
N GLY A 144 -5.68 -5.22 -14.26
CA GLY A 144 -5.36 -5.35 -15.69
C GLY A 144 -6.21 -4.47 -16.62
N GLU A 145 -7.36 -3.98 -16.17
CA GLU A 145 -8.22 -3.07 -16.96
C GLU A 145 -7.64 -1.67 -17.09
N VAL A 146 -6.74 -1.30 -16.19
CA VAL A 146 -6.10 0.02 -16.22
C VAL A 146 -4.86 -0.04 -17.11
N ARG A 147 -4.60 1.03 -17.86
CA ARG A 147 -3.33 1.26 -18.55
C ARG A 147 -2.45 2.22 -17.73
N PRO A 148 -1.79 1.74 -16.67
CA PRO A 148 -0.96 2.62 -15.86
C PRO A 148 0.26 3.09 -16.66
N GLN A 149 0.60 4.38 -16.56
CA GLN A 149 1.92 4.90 -16.94
C GLN A 149 2.94 4.58 -15.83
N ILE A 150 3.08 3.29 -15.49
CA ILE A 150 3.99 2.84 -14.44
C ILE A 150 5.37 2.58 -14.99
N SER A 151 6.38 2.96 -14.20
CA SER A 151 7.77 2.63 -14.50
C SER A 151 8.09 1.17 -14.15
N VAL A 152 7.39 0.60 -13.16
CA VAL A 152 7.62 -0.77 -12.68
C VAL A 152 6.30 -1.41 -12.28
N LEU A 153 6.01 -2.59 -12.85
CA LEU A 153 4.95 -3.49 -12.41
C LEU A 153 5.58 -4.79 -11.90
N ILE A 154 5.23 -5.20 -10.69
CA ILE A 154 5.61 -6.51 -10.15
C ILE A 154 4.34 -7.23 -9.73
N LEU A 155 3.97 -8.27 -10.46
CA LEU A 155 2.88 -9.14 -10.08
C LEU A 155 3.47 -10.44 -9.54
N ARG A 156 3.07 -10.83 -8.33
CA ARG A 156 3.37 -12.14 -7.76
C ARG A 156 2.07 -12.92 -7.68
N LEU A 157 2.06 -14.05 -8.37
CA LEU A 157 0.97 -15.01 -8.29
C LEU A 157 1.31 -15.98 -7.16
N ASP A 158 0.43 -16.10 -6.17
CA ASP A 158 0.45 -17.27 -5.33
C ASP A 158 -0.07 -18.44 -6.16
N SER A 159 0.84 -19.34 -6.50
CA SER A 159 0.46 -20.72 -6.76
C SER A 159 -0.29 -21.21 -5.52
N VAL A 160 -1.53 -21.66 -5.70
CA VAL A 160 -2.25 -22.41 -4.67
C VAL A 160 -1.49 -23.72 -4.47
N ALA A 161 -0.39 -23.67 -3.73
CA ALA A 161 0.36 -24.85 -3.34
C ALA A 161 -0.41 -25.48 -2.19
N SER A 162 -1.17 -26.52 -2.51
CA SER A 162 -1.58 -27.53 -1.55
C SER A 162 -0.37 -27.99 -0.74
N GLU A 163 -0.28 -27.55 0.52
CA GLU A 163 0.58 -28.03 1.63
C GLU A 163 2.05 -28.43 1.34
N SER A 164 2.63 -28.15 0.18
CA SER A 164 3.96 -28.63 -0.16
C SER A 164 4.68 -27.73 -1.16
N GLY A 165 5.66 -26.97 -0.65
CA GLY A 165 6.72 -26.35 -1.43
C GLY A 165 6.37 -25.03 -2.12
N ILE A 166 6.91 -23.92 -1.61
CA ILE A 166 6.85 -22.61 -2.26
C ILE A 166 7.93 -22.56 -3.35
N GLU A 167 7.52 -22.53 -4.62
CA GLU A 167 8.38 -22.10 -5.74
C GLU A 167 8.13 -20.62 -6.05
N TYR A 168 9.22 -19.83 -6.09
CA TYR A 168 9.19 -18.42 -6.44
C TYR A 168 9.47 -18.23 -7.94
N SER A 169 8.46 -17.85 -8.72
CA SER A 169 8.65 -17.36 -10.10
C SER A 169 8.55 -15.84 -10.15
N ILE A 170 9.68 -15.17 -10.41
CA ILE A 170 9.75 -13.72 -10.67
C ILE A 170 9.47 -13.50 -12.16
N LEU A 171 8.28 -13.02 -12.51
CA LEU A 171 8.01 -12.48 -13.84
C LEU A 171 8.34 -10.99 -13.85
N ARG A 172 9.47 -10.64 -14.48
CA ARG A 172 9.80 -9.25 -14.85
C ARG A 172 9.26 -9.00 -16.25
N GLU A 173 8.09 -8.39 -16.38
CA GLU A 173 7.72 -7.76 -17.64
C GLU A 173 8.28 -6.34 -17.68
N SER A 174 9.19 -6.12 -18.63
CA SER A 174 9.77 -4.82 -18.90
C SER A 174 8.82 -4.11 -19.85
N ALA A 175 8.18 -3.02 -19.40
CA ALA A 175 7.44 -2.14 -20.29
C ALA A 175 8.43 -1.44 -21.25
N LEU A 176 8.32 -1.76 -22.53
CA LEU A 176 8.92 -1.02 -23.65
C LEU A 176 7.88 -0.08 -24.25
#